data_AF-A0A848LS35-F1
#
_entry.id   AF-A0A848LS35-F1
#
_cell.length_a   1.000
_cell.length_b   1.000
_cell.length_c   1.000
_cell.angle_alpha   90.00
_cell.angle_beta   90.00
_cell.angle_gamma   90.00
#
_symmetry.space_group_name_H-M   'P 1'
#
loop_
_entity.id
_entity.type
_entity.pdbx_description
1 polymer ?
#
loop_
_entity_poly.entity_id
_entity_poly.type
_entity_poly.pdbx_seq_one_letter_code
_entity_poly.pdbx_strand_id
1 'polypeptide(L)'
;MKRLIVPSVLLTTALFVGCGPAPEQPPQPDPAPATSQSLTTIELVETALDPRLAATAAQAGAAVYALEINEPVSGPVSPRDAALIAIDTVSEPRLPWVYGATLTRAQVRESLGTTLVDDIERYVNTGESYSAVVYGWSYPKAPDFCDTGHFYALIFNQARFVMTVEVNGERDC
;
A
#
# COMPACT_ATOMS: atom_id res chain seq x y z
N MET A 1 -16.08 -29.46 33.65
CA MET A 1 -16.33 -30.44 32.56
C MET A 1 -17.82 -30.74 32.50
N LYS A 2 -18.50 -30.39 31.40
CA LYS A 2 -19.77 -31.04 31.00
C LYS A 2 -20.10 -30.67 29.56
N ARG A 3 -20.03 -31.68 28.70
CA ARG A 3 -20.62 -31.74 27.35
C ARG A 3 -22.14 -31.92 27.47
N LEU A 4 -22.90 -31.57 26.44
CA LEU A 4 -23.82 -32.45 25.69
C LEU A 4 -24.77 -31.58 24.82
N ILE A 5 -24.74 -31.67 23.48
CA ILE A 5 -25.44 -32.59 22.56
C ILE A 5 -26.71 -31.95 21.95
N VAL A 6 -26.69 -31.89 20.62
CA VAL A 6 -27.78 -31.59 19.68
C VAL A 6 -28.77 -32.75 19.63
N PRO A 7 -30.05 -32.51 19.29
CA PRO A 7 -30.63 -33.40 18.28
C PRO A 7 -31.38 -32.66 17.17
N SER A 8 -31.17 -33.21 15.97
CA SER A 8 -31.92 -33.00 14.74
C SER A 8 -33.41 -33.33 14.91
N VAL A 9 -34.28 -32.59 14.22
CA VAL A 9 -35.67 -33.00 13.98
C VAL A 9 -35.86 -33.31 12.50
N LEU A 10 -36.35 -34.52 12.28
CA LEU A 10 -36.65 -35.16 11.00
C LEU A 10 -37.86 -34.55 10.30
N LEU A 11 -37.84 -34.68 8.97
CA LEU A 11 -38.97 -34.70 8.04
C LEU A 11 -40.21 -35.43 8.59
N THR A 12 -41.42 -34.93 8.29
CA THR A 12 -42.28 -35.52 7.22
C THR A 12 -43.61 -34.76 6.96
N THR A 13 -43.93 -34.69 5.66
CA THR A 13 -45.24 -34.76 4.98
C THR A 13 -46.33 -33.72 5.22
N ALA A 14 -46.82 -33.12 4.13
CA ALA A 14 -48.14 -33.44 3.58
C ALA A 14 -48.33 -32.86 2.16
N LEU A 15 -48.73 -33.72 1.22
CA LEU A 15 -49.34 -33.36 -0.06
C LEU A 15 -50.79 -32.97 0.18
N PHE A 16 -51.24 -31.82 -0.30
CA PHE A 16 -52.64 -31.59 -0.68
C PHE A 16 -52.72 -30.74 -1.95
N VAL A 17 -53.29 -31.35 -2.99
CA VAL A 17 -53.75 -30.71 -4.22
C VAL A 17 -55.12 -30.10 -3.91
N GLY A 18 -55.26 -28.80 -4.16
CA GLY A 18 -56.53 -28.06 -4.09
C GLY A 18 -56.47 -26.86 -5.02
N CYS A 19 -57.19 -26.94 -6.15
CA CYS A 19 -57.35 -25.87 -7.13
C CYS A 19 -58.16 -24.70 -6.55
N GLY A 20 -57.60 -23.50 -6.60
CA GLY A 20 -58.29 -22.22 -6.47
C GLY A 20 -57.33 -21.10 -6.88
N PRO A 21 -57.77 -20.04 -7.59
CA PRO A 21 -56.85 -19.00 -8.03
C PRO A 21 -56.41 -18.20 -6.80
N ALA A 22 -55.11 -18.22 -6.50
CA ALA A 22 -54.49 -17.38 -5.49
C ALA A 22 -54.44 -15.91 -5.98
N PRO A 23 -54.67 -14.91 -5.12
CA PRO A 23 -54.53 -13.51 -5.49
C PRO A 23 -53.07 -13.18 -5.81
N GLU A 24 -52.87 -12.49 -6.93
CA GLU A 24 -51.57 -12.08 -7.44
C GLU A 24 -50.87 -11.15 -6.42
N GLN A 25 -49.77 -11.63 -5.82
CA GLN A 25 -48.90 -10.78 -5.02
C GLN A 25 -48.30 -9.70 -5.93
N PRO A 26 -48.38 -8.40 -5.57
CA PRO A 26 -47.68 -7.37 -6.33
C PRO A 26 -46.18 -7.69 -6.32
N PRO A 27 -45.48 -7.55 -7.46
CA PRO A 27 -44.06 -7.86 -7.55
C PRO A 27 -43.30 -7.02 -6.53
N GLN A 28 -42.65 -7.69 -5.58
CA GLN A 28 -41.69 -7.07 -4.68
C GLN A 28 -40.58 -6.49 -5.57
N PRO A 29 -40.26 -5.18 -5.47
CA PRO A 29 -39.10 -4.65 -6.19
C PRO A 29 -37.88 -5.43 -5.73
N ASP A 30 -37.15 -6.01 -6.68
CA ASP A 30 -35.84 -6.58 -6.38
C ASP A 30 -35.03 -5.54 -5.63
N PRO A 31 -34.39 -5.88 -4.50
CA PRO A 31 -33.40 -4.99 -3.93
C PRO A 31 -32.35 -4.76 -5.02
N ALA A 32 -32.30 -3.52 -5.52
CA ALA A 32 -31.23 -3.11 -6.42
C ALA A 32 -29.91 -3.56 -5.77
N PRO A 33 -29.02 -4.24 -6.51
CA PRO A 33 -27.72 -4.56 -5.96
C PRO A 33 -27.08 -3.21 -5.66
N ALA A 34 -27.00 -2.85 -4.38
CA ALA A 34 -26.02 -1.89 -3.94
C ALA A 34 -24.68 -2.54 -4.24
N THR A 35 -24.15 -2.29 -5.44
CA THR A 35 -22.73 -2.44 -5.69
C THR A 35 -22.06 -1.45 -4.77
N SER A 36 -21.87 -1.85 -3.52
CA SER A 36 -20.80 -1.35 -2.66
C SER A 36 -19.52 -1.72 -3.38
N GLN A 37 -19.15 -0.92 -4.37
CA GLN A 37 -17.80 -0.94 -4.92
C GLN A 37 -16.93 -0.54 -3.74
N SER A 38 -16.24 -1.52 -3.16
CA SER A 38 -15.11 -1.25 -2.29
C SER A 38 -14.13 -0.45 -3.14
N LEU A 39 -14.12 0.87 -2.97
CA LEU A 39 -13.17 1.75 -3.64
C LEU A 39 -11.79 1.47 -3.04
N THR A 40 -11.08 0.50 -3.62
CA THR A 40 -9.72 0.08 -3.25
C THR A 40 -8.65 0.82 -4.05
N THR A 41 -8.98 1.94 -4.70
CA THR A 41 -8.02 2.71 -5.48
C THR A 41 -7.25 3.63 -4.54
N ILE A 42 -5.99 3.29 -4.28
CA ILE A 42 -5.05 4.14 -3.56
C ILE A 42 -4.69 5.30 -4.49
N GLU A 43 -4.88 6.53 -4.03
CA GLU A 43 -4.40 7.74 -4.69
C GLU A 43 -3.29 8.35 -3.83
N LEU A 44 -2.17 8.70 -4.46
CA LEU A 44 -1.04 9.35 -3.82
C LEU A 44 -0.88 10.75 -4.40
N VAL A 45 -0.90 11.75 -3.52
CA VAL A 45 -0.75 13.17 -3.89
C VAL A 45 0.56 13.68 -3.33
N GLU A 46 1.41 14.23 -4.19
CA GLU A 46 2.66 14.85 -3.73
C GLU A 46 2.38 16.10 -2.90
N THR A 47 3.09 16.20 -1.78
CA THR A 47 2.99 17.31 -0.84
C THR A 47 4.33 18.00 -0.68
N ALA A 48 4.29 19.26 -0.25
CA ALA A 48 5.49 20.05 -0.06
C ALA A 48 6.37 19.44 1.03
N LEU A 49 7.61 19.08 0.66
CA LEU A 49 8.61 18.60 1.60
C LEU A 49 9.15 19.76 2.45
N ASP A 50 9.36 19.51 3.74
CA ASP A 50 10.03 20.46 4.62
C ASP A 50 11.46 20.77 4.11
N PRO A 51 11.90 22.06 4.09
CA PRO A 51 13.21 22.43 3.56
C PRO A 51 14.40 21.80 4.28
N ARG A 52 14.29 21.51 5.58
CA ARG A 52 15.37 20.85 6.33
C ARG A 52 15.48 19.39 5.90
N LEU A 53 14.36 18.68 5.76
CA LEU A 53 14.38 17.30 5.26
C LEU A 53 14.91 17.24 3.81
N ALA A 54 14.52 18.18 2.95
CA ALA A 54 15.07 18.31 1.59
C ALA A 54 16.60 18.51 1.61
N ALA A 55 17.11 19.36 2.50
CA ALA A 55 18.55 19.60 2.65
C ALA A 55 19.30 18.35 3.17
N THR A 56 18.74 17.64 4.14
CA THR A 56 19.31 16.38 4.66
C THR A 56 19.35 15.31 3.57
N ALA A 57 18.29 15.19 2.76
CA ALA A 57 18.24 14.26 1.62
C ALA A 57 19.33 14.58 0.58
N ALA A 58 19.46 15.85 0.20
CA ALA A 58 20.49 16.29 -0.74
C ALA A 58 21.92 16.00 -0.24
N GLN A 59 22.19 16.19 1.06
CA GLN A 59 23.48 15.83 1.67
C GLN A 59 23.75 14.32 1.66
N ALA A 60 22.68 13.51 1.72
CA ALA A 60 22.76 12.05 1.62
C ALA A 60 22.86 11.54 0.18
N GLY A 61 22.83 12.42 -0.84
CA GLY A 61 22.79 12.02 -2.24
C GLY A 61 21.48 11.34 -2.64
N ALA A 62 20.38 11.68 -1.96
CA ALA A 62 19.06 11.10 -2.17
C ALA A 62 18.03 12.17 -2.57
N ALA A 63 17.05 11.79 -3.37
CA ALA A 63 15.82 12.55 -3.56
C ALA A 63 14.74 12.00 -2.62
N VAL A 64 14.02 12.88 -1.94
CA VAL A 64 12.93 12.49 -1.03
C VAL A 64 11.65 13.18 -1.46
N TYR A 65 10.54 12.44 -1.43
CA TYR A 65 9.22 12.99 -1.68
C TYR A 65 8.26 12.56 -0.58
N ALA A 66 7.30 13.45 -0.27
CA ALA A 66 6.25 13.19 0.69
C ALA A 66 4.92 13.07 -0.06
N LEU A 67 4.27 11.92 0.06
CA LEU A 67 3.01 11.62 -0.62
C LEU A 67 1.90 11.37 0.40
N GLU A 68 0.79 12.08 0.30
CA GLU A 68 -0.42 11.82 1.08
C GLU A 68 -1.26 10.73 0.42
N ILE A 69 -1.78 9.81 1.24
CA ILE A 69 -2.71 8.77 0.80
C ILE A 69 -4.12 9.34 0.86
N ASN A 70 -4.62 9.78 -0.30
CA ASN A 70 -5.93 10.40 -0.41
C ASN A 70 -7.08 9.39 -0.28
N GLU A 71 -8.25 9.89 0.09
CA GLU A 71 -9.51 9.13 0.06
C GLU A 71 -9.82 8.69 -1.38
N PRO A 72 -10.46 7.53 -1.60
CA PRO A 72 -11.46 6.88 -0.74
C PRO A 72 -10.98 5.66 0.07
N VAL A 73 -9.68 5.37 0.14
CA VAL A 73 -9.21 4.13 0.79
C VAL A 73 -9.39 4.18 2.30
N SER A 74 -10.38 3.46 2.83
CA SER A 74 -10.56 3.25 4.25
C SER A 74 -9.74 2.07 4.75
N GLY A 75 -8.74 2.31 5.61
CA GLY A 75 -7.95 1.28 6.26
C GLY A 75 -6.50 1.16 5.76
N PRO A 76 -5.74 0.18 6.27
CA PRO A 76 -4.33 0.00 5.92
C PRO A 76 -4.15 -0.28 4.42
N VAL A 77 -3.15 0.36 3.81
CA VAL A 77 -2.73 0.09 2.44
C VAL A 77 -1.61 -0.94 2.40
N SER A 78 -1.61 -1.74 1.34
CA SER A 78 -0.51 -2.67 1.03
C SER A 78 0.78 -1.88 0.78
N PRO A 79 1.89 -2.16 1.50
CA PRO A 79 3.16 -1.49 1.27
C PRO A 79 3.68 -1.61 -0.16
N ARG A 80 3.43 -2.79 -0.78
CA ARG A 80 3.87 -3.07 -2.15
C ARG A 80 3.07 -2.26 -3.18
N ASP A 81 1.76 -2.18 -3.01
CA ASP A 81 0.89 -1.46 -3.96
C ASP A 81 1.12 0.06 -3.85
N ALA A 82 1.23 0.58 -2.62
CA ALA A 82 1.56 1.97 -2.38
C ALA A 82 2.93 2.33 -2.97
N ALA A 83 3.93 1.45 -2.89
CA ALA A 83 5.26 1.70 -3.46
C ALA A 83 5.26 1.73 -4.99
N LEU A 84 4.51 0.83 -5.65
CA LEU A 84 4.38 0.85 -7.11
C LEU A 84 3.75 2.16 -7.59
N ILE A 85 2.67 2.59 -6.94
CA ILE A 85 2.02 3.86 -7.26
C ILE A 85 2.98 5.02 -6.98
N ALA A 86 3.72 4.98 -5.87
CA ALA A 86 4.69 6.03 -5.55
C ALA A 86 5.80 6.14 -6.59
N ILE A 87 6.32 5.01 -7.11
CA ILE A 87 7.29 5.00 -8.22
C ILE A 87 6.70 5.69 -9.44
N ASP A 88 5.47 5.33 -9.83
CA ASP A 88 4.79 5.92 -10.98
C ASP A 88 4.51 7.42 -10.79
N THR A 89 4.38 7.88 -9.55
CA THR A 89 4.13 9.29 -9.21
C THR A 89 5.40 10.16 -9.27
N VAL A 90 6.53 9.71 -8.71
CA VAL A 90 7.69 10.60 -8.45
C VAL A 90 9.00 10.18 -9.13
N SER A 91 9.08 8.99 -9.70
CA SER A 91 10.31 8.47 -10.29
C SER A 91 10.25 8.39 -11.82
N GLU A 92 11.38 8.12 -12.48
CA GLU A 92 11.44 7.95 -13.94
C GLU A 92 10.77 6.63 -14.35
N PRO A 93 9.63 6.68 -15.07
CA PRO A 93 8.83 5.49 -15.37
C PRO A 93 9.50 4.53 -16.36
N ARG A 94 10.56 4.96 -17.05
CA ARG A 94 11.30 4.12 -18.01
C ARG A 94 12.30 3.17 -17.35
N LEU A 95 12.62 3.38 -16.08
CA LEU A 95 13.59 2.55 -15.37
C LEU A 95 12.96 1.18 -15.04
N PRO A 96 13.70 0.07 -15.20
CA PRO A 96 13.17 -1.27 -14.99
C PRO A 96 13.16 -1.60 -13.50
N TRP A 97 12.26 -0.95 -12.74
CA TRP A 97 12.14 -1.15 -11.30
C TRP A 97 11.76 -2.60 -10.97
N VAL A 98 12.64 -3.28 -10.23
CA VAL A 98 12.44 -4.64 -9.74
C VAL A 98 12.24 -4.59 -8.24
N TYR A 99 11.23 -5.31 -7.75
CA TYR A 99 11.03 -5.47 -6.31
C TYR A 99 12.24 -6.14 -5.67
N GLY A 100 12.81 -5.50 -4.66
CA GLY A 100 13.92 -6.05 -3.88
C GLY A 100 13.40 -6.80 -2.66
N ALA A 101 12.91 -6.07 -1.65
CA ALA A 101 12.51 -6.65 -0.37
C ALA A 101 11.57 -5.74 0.43
N THR A 102 10.88 -6.34 1.41
CA THR A 102 10.31 -5.62 2.55
C THR A 102 11.41 -5.48 3.60
N LEU A 103 11.59 -4.27 4.13
CA LEU A 103 12.66 -3.94 5.05
C LEU A 103 12.12 -3.67 6.45
N THR A 104 12.91 -4.05 7.45
CA THR A 104 12.73 -3.58 8.83
C THR A 104 13.25 -2.16 8.99
N ARG A 105 12.80 -1.44 10.03
CA ARG A 105 13.31 -0.08 10.35
C ARG A 105 14.83 -0.04 10.55
N ALA A 106 15.42 -1.11 11.07
CA ALA A 106 16.87 -1.21 11.24
C ALA A 106 17.59 -1.29 9.88
N GLN A 107 17.10 -2.13 8.97
CA GLN A 107 17.66 -2.25 7.61
C GLN A 107 17.50 -0.95 6.79
N VAL A 108 16.39 -0.23 6.98
CA VAL A 108 16.21 1.09 6.35
C VAL A 108 17.25 2.08 6.88
N ARG A 109 17.47 2.15 8.19
CA ARG A 109 18.51 3.00 8.80
C ARG A 109 19.92 2.63 8.38
N GLU A 110 20.20 1.34 8.23
CA GLU A 110 21.48 0.85 7.71
C GLU A 110 21.69 1.27 6.25
N SER A 111 20.64 1.24 5.43
CA SER A 111 20.72 1.58 4.00
C SER A 111 20.75 3.09 3.72
N LEU A 112 19.93 3.86 4.44
CA LEU A 112 19.71 5.30 4.17
C LEU A 112 20.44 6.23 5.15
N GLY A 113 21.04 5.67 6.20
CA GLY A 113 21.62 6.42 7.30
C GLY A 113 20.58 6.86 8.33
N THR A 114 20.99 6.90 9.59
CA THR A 114 20.10 7.24 10.72
C THR A 114 19.58 8.68 10.66
N THR A 115 20.44 9.63 10.27
CA THR A 115 20.07 11.06 10.23
C THR A 115 18.89 11.32 9.29
N LEU A 116 18.94 10.77 8.08
CA LEU A 116 17.86 10.96 7.10
C LEU A 116 16.56 10.29 7.59
N VAL A 117 16.65 9.06 8.09
CA VAL A 117 15.47 8.33 8.58
C VAL A 117 14.84 9.02 9.79
N ASP A 118 15.64 9.54 10.72
CA ASP A 118 15.12 10.25 11.89
C ASP A 118 14.50 11.60 11.51
N ASP A 119 15.02 12.30 10.49
CA ASP A 119 14.39 13.51 9.95
C ASP A 119 13.06 13.20 9.24
N ILE A 120 12.96 12.07 8.51
CA ILE A 120 11.69 11.58 7.92
C ILE A 120 10.66 11.25 9.00
N GLU A 121 11.06 10.48 10.02
CA GLU A 121 10.15 10.11 11.11
C GLU A 121 9.69 11.35 11.90
N ARG A 122 10.56 12.36 12.06
CA ARG A 122 10.20 13.64 12.67
C ARG A 122 9.26 14.46 11.79
N TYR A 123 9.41 14.43 10.46
CA TYR A 123 8.52 15.12 9.54
C TYR A 123 7.08 14.58 9.66
N VAL A 124 6.91 13.25 9.68
CA VAL A 124 5.60 12.62 9.85
C VAL A 124 5.01 12.88 11.25
N ASN A 125 5.87 12.95 12.28
CA ASN A 125 5.54 13.42 13.64
C ASN A 125 4.36 12.71 14.35
N THR A 126 4.03 11.48 13.99
CA THR A 126 2.93 10.73 14.63
C THR A 126 3.40 9.74 15.70
N GLY A 127 4.70 9.40 15.72
CA GLY A 127 5.25 8.31 16.54
C GLY A 127 4.85 6.91 16.02
N GLU A 128 4.15 6.83 14.90
CA GLU A 128 3.77 5.58 14.25
C GLU A 128 5.00 4.83 13.72
N SER A 129 4.94 3.50 13.72
CA SER A 129 5.87 2.68 12.94
C SER A 129 5.43 2.61 11.47
N TYR A 130 6.39 2.60 10.55
CA TYR A 130 6.11 2.37 9.12
C TYR A 130 6.39 0.94 8.69
N SER A 131 5.76 0.54 7.58
CA SER A 131 6.23 -0.57 6.74
C SER A 131 7.13 -0.02 5.65
N ALA A 132 8.19 -0.73 5.28
CA ALA A 132 9.10 -0.28 4.22
C ALA A 132 9.29 -1.35 3.15
N VAL A 133 9.35 -0.93 1.90
CA VAL A 133 9.76 -1.78 0.76
C VAL A 133 10.82 -1.05 -0.05
N VAL A 134 11.68 -1.82 -0.71
CA VAL A 134 12.69 -1.31 -1.63
C VAL A 134 12.53 -1.95 -3.00
N TYR A 135 12.62 -1.11 -4.02
CA TYR A 135 12.78 -1.49 -5.41
C TYR A 135 14.17 -1.07 -5.87
N GLY A 136 14.73 -1.77 -6.86
CA GLY A 136 15.99 -1.39 -7.47
C GLY A 136 15.95 -1.57 -8.98
N TRP A 137 16.83 -0.86 -9.68
CA TRP A 137 17.13 -1.09 -11.07
C TRP A 137 18.65 -1.06 -11.28
N SER A 138 19.09 -1.67 -12.37
CA SER A 138 20.44 -1.51 -12.87
C SER A 138 20.45 -1.47 -14.40
N TYR A 139 21.37 -0.69 -14.95
CA TYR A 139 21.57 -0.58 -16.39
C TYR A 139 23.07 -0.66 -16.72
N PRO A 140 23.53 -1.62 -17.52
CA PRO A 140 24.94 -1.69 -17.93
C PRO A 140 25.31 -0.50 -18.83
N LYS A 141 26.38 0.21 -18.49
CA LYS A 141 26.88 1.39 -19.22
C LYS A 141 28.14 1.08 -20.05
N ALA A 142 28.98 0.18 -19.57
CA ALA A 142 30.19 -0.33 -20.22
C ALA A 142 30.48 -1.72 -19.64
N PRO A 143 31.44 -2.53 -20.16
CA PRO A 143 31.48 -3.97 -19.86
C PRO A 143 31.50 -4.30 -18.37
N ASP A 144 32.04 -3.41 -17.53
CA ASP A 144 32.21 -3.60 -16.10
C ASP A 144 31.43 -2.59 -15.23
N PHE A 145 30.67 -1.64 -15.81
CA PHE A 145 30.00 -0.58 -15.06
C PHE A 145 28.48 -0.59 -15.26
N CYS A 146 27.76 -0.40 -14.16
CA CYS A 146 26.30 -0.34 -14.09
C CYS A 146 25.87 0.97 -13.44
N ASP A 147 24.96 1.70 -14.09
CA ASP A 147 24.13 2.66 -13.37
C ASP A 147 23.14 1.85 -12.53
N THR A 148 22.91 2.29 -11.29
CA THR A 148 21.99 1.63 -10.37
C THR A 148 21.13 2.67 -9.65
N GLY A 149 19.94 2.25 -9.25
CA GLY A 149 19.12 3.06 -8.37
C GLY A 149 18.31 2.19 -7.44
N HIS A 150 18.01 2.76 -6.27
CA HIS A 150 17.15 2.16 -5.26
C HIS A 150 16.05 3.15 -4.91
N PHE A 151 14.83 2.63 -4.78
CA PHE A 151 13.66 3.38 -4.40
C PHE A 151 13.06 2.74 -3.16
N TYR A 152 13.11 3.47 -2.05
CA TYR A 152 12.54 3.07 -0.77
C TYR A 152 11.20 3.76 -0.60
N ALA A 153 10.16 3.01 -0.27
CA ALA A 153 8.87 3.57 0.15
C ALA A 153 8.62 3.21 1.61
N LEU A 154 8.41 4.22 2.46
CA LEU A 154 8.07 4.09 3.88
C LEU A 154 6.60 4.49 4.06
N ILE A 155 5.75 3.52 4.39
CA ILE A 155 4.30 3.68 4.47
C ILE A 155 3.87 3.82 5.93
N PHE A 156 3.33 5.00 6.26
CA PHE A 156 2.75 5.36 7.55
C PHE A 156 1.22 5.32 7.42
N ASN A 157 0.62 4.20 7.84
CA ASN A 157 -0.79 3.91 7.59
C ASN A 157 -1.74 4.73 8.45
N GLN A 158 -1.36 5.04 9.70
CA GLN A 158 -2.15 5.90 10.59
C GLN A 158 -2.02 7.36 10.18
N ALA A 159 -0.81 7.79 9.80
CA ALA A 159 -0.57 9.15 9.32
C ALA A 159 -1.14 9.40 7.92
N ARG A 160 -1.46 8.35 7.15
CA ARG A 160 -1.85 8.42 5.73
C ARG A 160 -0.77 9.05 4.86
N PHE A 161 0.48 8.66 5.07
CA PHE A 161 1.63 9.16 4.34
C PHE A 161 2.49 8.04 3.76
N VAL A 162 3.08 8.31 2.59
CA VAL A 162 4.17 7.53 2.00
C VAL A 162 5.35 8.47 1.82
N MET A 163 6.45 8.18 2.51
CA MET A 163 7.72 8.88 2.34
C MET A 163 8.59 8.06 1.39
N THR A 164 9.02 8.65 0.29
CA THR A 164 9.87 7.97 -0.69
C THR A 164 11.30 8.48 -0.60
N VAL A 165 12.25 7.60 -0.86
CA VAL A 165 13.67 7.94 -0.95
C VAL A 165 14.25 7.26 -2.18
N GLU A 166 14.69 8.06 -3.16
CA GLU A 166 15.37 7.58 -4.35
C GLU A 166 16.86 7.87 -4.24
N VAL A 167 17.68 6.83 -4.40
CA VAL A 167 19.15 6.92 -4.36
C VAL A 167 19.68 6.34 -5.67
N ASN A 168 20.35 7.17 -6.46
CA ASN A 168 20.97 6.78 -7.73
C ASN A 168 22.49 6.80 -7.58
N GLY A 169 23.18 5.87 -8.26
CA GLY A 169 24.64 5.83 -8.25
C GLY A 169 25.22 4.86 -9.27
N GLU A 170 26.50 5.03 -9.58
CA GLU A 170 27.26 4.15 -10.45
C GLU A 170 28.00 3.09 -9.61
N ARG A 171 28.05 1.84 -10.09
CA ARG A 171 28.72 0.72 -9.43
C ARG A 171 29.36 -0.20 -10.46
N ASP A 172 30.30 -1.03 -10.00
CA ASP A 172 30.79 -2.14 -10.79
C ASP A 172 29.67 -3.19 -10.93
N CYS A 173 29.50 -3.72 -12.14
CA CYS A 173 28.76 -4.96 -12.36
C CYS A 173 29.69 -6.16 -12.03
#